data_AF-A0A418QJL4-F1
#
_entry.id   AF-A0A418QJL4-F1
#
_cell.length_a   1.000
_cell.length_b   1.000
_cell.length_c   1.000
_cell.angle_alpha   90.00
_cell.angle_beta   90.00
_cell.angle_gamma   90.00
#
_symmetry.space_group_name_H-M   'P 1'
#
loop_
_entity.id
_entity.type
_entity.pdbx_description
1 polymer ?
#
loop_
_entity_poly.entity_id
_entity_poly.type
_entity_poly.pdbx_seq_one_letter_code
_entity_poly.pdbx_strand_id
1 'polypeptide(L)'
;MRAHLPGLSAALWAATLLCAGPPVGAQPASPEAVACAAPELLLEVVVGGAPRGAVPVRLGADLADTLVPPDVLRAAEAGYAAQTVTCDDVPFVRLSGQVAVTFDQPRQRLLIRPRLDRLQGDTLNLAGAAAVVPAGGQPVWGVEYGADVQATYALIPAGAPATFAATVNADLGGSGGAWSGSAGALLERSDGSWRAQPRAQVSVGVTDSVRVGAAWNAQPLEGSPGLSSSDFRGVTLGAQGGFTLLDPERRVDLPLEADVRVYLDGREVAARRAGPGVLRLVDIPHPAGAPVTVQVEVTDESGVRVQEWVLEPDPDPLPRGAYLAAVRAGASRGAWGAD
;
A
#
# COMPACT_ATOMS: atom_id res chain seq x y z
N MET A 1 -38.36 -43.94 -84.84
CA MET A 1 -37.01 -43.95 -84.21
C MET A 1 -37.10 -44.93 -83.03
N ARG A 2 -36.66 -46.19 -83.23
CA ARG A 2 -35.46 -46.82 -82.60
C ARG A 2 -35.31 -46.47 -81.10
N ALA A 3 -35.16 -47.38 -80.14
CA ALA A 3 -35.11 -48.84 -80.08
C ALA A 3 -35.01 -49.29 -78.59
N HIS A 4 -35.24 -50.59 -78.36
CA HIS A 4 -34.76 -51.44 -77.24
C HIS A 4 -35.44 -51.44 -75.85
N LEU A 5 -36.22 -52.50 -75.64
CA LEU A 5 -36.28 -53.35 -74.42
C LEU A 5 -35.08 -54.34 -74.47
N PRO A 6 -34.53 -54.87 -73.34
CA PRO A 6 -35.18 -55.87 -72.45
C PRO A 6 -34.78 -55.77 -70.95
N GLY A 7 -35.50 -56.36 -70.00
CA GLY A 7 -35.32 -57.73 -69.50
C GLY A 7 -35.43 -57.70 -67.96
N LEU A 8 -36.39 -58.40 -67.37
CA LEU A 8 -36.29 -59.76 -66.79
C LEU A 8 -35.84 -59.80 -65.32
N SER A 9 -36.73 -60.38 -64.51
CA SER A 9 -36.47 -61.35 -63.43
C SER A 9 -36.34 -60.89 -61.98
N ALA A 10 -37.28 -61.47 -61.19
CA ALA A 10 -37.11 -62.07 -59.87
C ALA A 10 -36.87 -61.11 -58.68
N ALA A 11 -37.35 -61.33 -57.46
CA ALA A 11 -37.94 -62.50 -56.84
C ALA A 11 -38.84 -62.05 -55.66
N LEU A 12 -39.87 -62.83 -55.37
CA LEU A 12 -40.47 -62.91 -54.04
C LEU A 12 -39.40 -63.34 -53.02
N TRP A 13 -39.35 -62.71 -51.85
CA TRP A 13 -39.10 -63.42 -50.59
C TRP A 13 -39.83 -62.70 -49.45
N ALA A 14 -40.69 -63.47 -48.79
CA ALA A 14 -41.38 -63.12 -47.56
C ALA A 14 -40.38 -63.01 -46.41
N ALA A 15 -40.53 -61.98 -45.58
CA ALA A 15 -39.78 -61.82 -44.34
C ALA A 15 -40.72 -61.86 -43.14
N THR A 16 -40.47 -62.86 -42.31
CA THR A 16 -41.01 -63.19 -41.00
C THR A 16 -40.83 -62.02 -40.03
N LEU A 17 -41.93 -61.50 -39.48
CA LEU A 17 -41.90 -60.56 -38.35
C LEU A 17 -41.60 -61.33 -37.05
N LEU A 18 -40.32 -61.33 -36.65
CA LEU A 18 -39.92 -61.62 -35.27
C LEU A 18 -40.07 -60.35 -34.43
N CYS A 19 -40.89 -60.41 -33.40
CA CYS A 19 -40.94 -59.41 -32.32
C CYS A 19 -39.64 -59.49 -31.51
N ALA A 20 -38.63 -58.70 -31.89
CA ALA A 20 -37.52 -58.36 -31.01
C ALA A 20 -37.97 -57.21 -30.09
N GLY A 21 -38.05 -57.48 -28.79
CA GLY A 21 -38.22 -56.44 -27.78
C GLY A 21 -37.05 -55.44 -27.84
N PRO A 22 -37.29 -54.16 -27.52
CA PRO A 22 -36.24 -53.15 -27.56
C PRO A 22 -35.09 -53.56 -26.63
N PRO A 23 -33.82 -53.35 -27.03
CA PRO A 23 -32.71 -53.52 -26.11
C PRO A 23 -32.92 -52.58 -24.93
N VAL A 24 -32.89 -53.15 -23.71
CA VAL A 24 -32.84 -52.37 -22.47
C VAL A 24 -31.57 -51.53 -22.55
N GLY A 25 -31.73 -50.25 -22.90
CA GLY A 25 -30.62 -49.32 -23.00
C GLY A 25 -29.98 -49.19 -21.63
N ALA A 26 -28.69 -49.49 -21.55
CA ALA A 26 -27.87 -49.15 -20.40
C ALA A 26 -27.97 -47.63 -20.22
N GLN A 27 -28.69 -47.18 -19.18
CA GLN A 27 -28.70 -45.77 -18.80
C GLN A 27 -27.24 -45.38 -18.52
N PRO A 28 -26.75 -44.29 -19.14
CA PRO A 28 -25.40 -43.81 -18.88
C PRO A 28 -25.27 -43.63 -17.37
N ALA A 29 -24.25 -44.27 -16.78
CA ALA A 29 -23.96 -44.13 -15.37
C ALA A 29 -23.91 -42.64 -15.05
N SER A 30 -24.61 -42.23 -13.99
CA SER A 30 -24.54 -40.85 -13.54
C SER A 30 -23.07 -40.47 -13.33
N PRO A 31 -22.65 -39.24 -13.70
CA PRO A 31 -21.24 -38.83 -13.56
C PRO A 31 -20.73 -38.94 -12.11
N GLU A 32 -21.64 -38.93 -11.13
CA GLU A 32 -21.36 -39.17 -9.73
C GLU A 32 -20.98 -40.64 -9.44
N ALA A 33 -21.71 -41.61 -10.02
CA ALA A 33 -21.39 -43.03 -9.89
C ALA A 33 -20.01 -43.38 -10.49
N VAL A 34 -19.61 -42.68 -11.57
CA VAL A 34 -18.27 -42.84 -12.16
C VAL A 34 -17.18 -42.28 -11.24
N ALA A 35 -17.42 -41.13 -10.62
CA ALA A 35 -16.47 -40.51 -9.68
C ALA A 35 -16.28 -41.36 -8.41
N CYS A 36 -17.37 -41.94 -7.88
CA CYS A 36 -17.28 -42.84 -6.73
C CYS A 36 -16.60 -44.19 -7.05
N ALA A 37 -16.58 -44.64 -8.31
CA ALA A 37 -15.91 -45.87 -8.70
C ALA A 37 -14.37 -45.75 -8.85
N ALA A 38 -13.81 -44.54 -8.70
CA ALA A 38 -12.37 -44.29 -8.81
C ALA A 38 -11.57 -44.97 -7.68
N PRO A 39 -10.32 -45.42 -7.95
CA PRO A 39 -9.50 -46.08 -6.95
C PRO A 39 -9.20 -45.15 -5.78
N GLU A 40 -9.42 -45.66 -4.57
CA GLU A 40 -9.09 -44.98 -3.33
C GLU A 40 -7.64 -45.25 -2.93
N LEU A 41 -6.89 -44.18 -2.70
CA LEU A 41 -5.48 -44.21 -2.34
C LEU A 41 -5.27 -43.34 -1.09
N LEU A 42 -4.47 -43.83 -0.15
CA LEU A 42 -4.05 -43.05 1.01
C LEU A 42 -2.88 -42.15 0.59
N LEU A 43 -3.15 -40.85 0.43
CA LEU A 43 -2.17 -39.88 -0.08
C LEU A 43 -1.88 -38.80 0.95
N GLU A 44 -0.63 -38.35 1.01
CA GLU A 44 -0.32 -37.10 1.69
C GLU A 44 -0.80 -35.93 0.82
N VAL A 45 -1.77 -35.16 1.32
CA VAL A 45 -2.32 -34.02 0.59
C VAL A 45 -1.65 -32.73 1.05
N VAL A 46 -1.28 -31.89 0.09
CA VAL A 46 -0.65 -30.59 0.32
C VAL A 46 -1.40 -29.52 -0.45
N VAL A 47 -1.91 -28.51 0.25
CA VAL A 47 -2.65 -27.38 -0.32
C VAL A 47 -1.83 -26.13 -0.12
N GLY A 48 -1.46 -25.42 -1.19
CA GLY A 48 -0.69 -24.17 -1.04
C GLY A 48 0.68 -24.32 -0.39
N GLY A 49 1.23 -25.54 -0.37
CA GLY A 49 2.48 -25.85 0.35
C GLY A 49 2.26 -26.29 1.81
N ALA A 50 1.06 -26.13 2.36
CA ALA A 50 0.72 -26.61 3.70
C ALA A 50 0.28 -28.09 3.67
N PRO A 51 0.88 -28.96 4.49
CA PRO A 51 0.45 -30.35 4.60
C PRO A 51 -0.93 -30.43 5.27
N ARG A 52 -1.80 -31.27 4.72
CA ARG A 52 -3.14 -31.60 5.27
C ARG A 52 -3.18 -33.00 5.87
N GLY A 53 -2.06 -33.73 5.84
CA GLY A 53 -1.93 -35.08 6.36
C GLY A 53 -2.19 -36.15 5.30
N ALA A 54 -2.09 -37.42 5.72
CA ALA A 54 -2.39 -38.57 4.90
C ALA A 54 -3.88 -38.92 4.99
N VAL A 55 -4.60 -38.82 3.87
CA VAL A 55 -6.05 -38.98 3.81
C VAL A 55 -6.48 -39.85 2.63
N PRO A 56 -7.61 -40.55 2.70
CA PRO A 56 -8.13 -41.32 1.58
C PRO A 56 -8.61 -40.38 0.47
N VAL A 57 -8.02 -40.50 -0.72
CA VAL A 57 -8.35 -39.72 -1.92
C VAL A 57 -8.80 -40.67 -3.01
N ARG A 58 -9.90 -40.36 -3.72
CA ARG A 58 -10.28 -41.10 -4.92
C ARG A 58 -9.73 -40.37 -6.14
N LEU A 59 -8.71 -40.95 -6.76
CA LEU A 59 -8.03 -40.37 -7.92
C LEU A 59 -8.82 -40.69 -9.19
N GLY A 60 -9.46 -39.68 -9.76
CA GLY A 60 -10.15 -39.79 -11.05
C GLY A 60 -9.19 -40.08 -12.20
N ALA A 61 -9.74 -40.50 -13.34
CA ALA A 61 -8.97 -40.68 -14.57
C ALA A 61 -8.36 -39.35 -15.06
N ASP A 62 -9.08 -38.25 -14.85
CA ASP A 62 -8.57 -36.88 -14.89
C ASP A 62 -8.34 -36.40 -13.45
N LEU A 63 -7.24 -35.71 -13.19
CA LEU A 63 -6.97 -35.11 -11.88
C LEU A 63 -7.99 -34.04 -11.50
N ALA A 64 -8.68 -33.43 -12.48
CA ALA A 64 -9.82 -32.55 -12.24
C ALA A 64 -11.01 -33.26 -11.58
N ASP A 65 -11.07 -34.59 -11.67
CA ASP A 65 -12.13 -35.43 -11.09
C ASP A 65 -11.74 -36.01 -9.73
N THR A 66 -10.61 -35.57 -9.17
CA THR A 66 -10.13 -36.03 -7.86
C THR A 66 -11.13 -35.65 -6.77
N LEU A 67 -11.49 -36.65 -5.97
CA LEU A 67 -12.32 -36.49 -4.79
C LEU A 67 -11.43 -36.53 -3.54
N VAL A 68 -11.51 -35.47 -2.74
CA VAL A 68 -10.81 -35.36 -1.45
C VAL A 68 -11.82 -35.27 -0.30
N PRO A 69 -11.49 -35.73 0.91
CA PRO A 69 -12.32 -35.51 2.08
C PRO A 69 -12.55 -34.01 2.35
N PRO A 70 -13.73 -33.60 2.85
CA PRO A 70 -14.07 -32.18 3.02
C PRO A 70 -13.16 -31.43 4.00
N ASP A 71 -12.57 -32.13 4.98
CA ASP A 71 -11.65 -31.59 5.99
C ASP A 71 -10.25 -31.26 5.41
N VAL A 72 -9.93 -31.72 4.20
CA VAL A 72 -8.71 -31.33 3.48
C VAL A 72 -8.73 -29.84 3.12
N LEU A 73 -9.91 -29.30 2.80
CA LEU A 73 -10.11 -27.90 2.46
C LEU A 73 -10.61 -27.13 3.68
N ARG A 74 -9.95 -26.01 3.99
CA ARG A 74 -10.44 -25.09 5.03
C ARG A 74 -11.66 -24.34 4.55
N ALA A 75 -12.41 -23.76 5.49
CA ALA A 75 -13.56 -22.91 5.17
C ALA A 75 -13.19 -21.77 4.20
N ALA A 76 -12.00 -21.18 4.36
CA ALA A 76 -11.53 -20.11 3.48
C ALA A 76 -11.07 -20.60 2.08
N GLU A 77 -10.88 -21.91 1.91
CA GLU A 77 -10.52 -22.57 0.64
C GLU A 77 -11.75 -23.15 -0.08
N ALA A 78 -12.97 -22.85 0.39
CA ALA A 78 -14.21 -23.36 -0.18
C ALA A 78 -14.39 -23.06 -1.69
N GLY A 79 -13.73 -22.01 -2.21
CA GLY A 79 -13.70 -21.70 -3.64
C GLY A 79 -12.97 -22.74 -4.51
N TYR A 80 -12.24 -23.67 -3.91
CA TYR A 80 -11.60 -24.80 -4.59
C TYR A 80 -12.53 -26.01 -4.75
N ALA A 81 -13.63 -26.06 -4.01
CA ALA A 81 -14.66 -27.08 -4.17
C ALA A 81 -15.55 -26.78 -5.39
N ALA A 82 -15.73 -27.75 -6.28
CA ALA A 82 -16.74 -27.67 -7.34
C ALA A 82 -18.10 -28.19 -6.85
N GLN A 83 -18.07 -29.33 -6.17
CA GLN A 83 -19.26 -30.07 -5.77
C GLN A 83 -18.93 -30.98 -4.58
N THR A 84 -19.88 -31.18 -3.68
CA THR A 84 -19.84 -32.26 -2.68
C THR A 84 -20.53 -33.50 -3.25
N VAL A 85 -19.87 -34.64 -3.15
CA VAL A 85 -20.32 -35.94 -3.65
C VAL A 85 -20.33 -36.91 -2.48
N THR A 86 -21.36 -37.75 -2.35
CA THR A 86 -21.41 -38.77 -1.30
C THR A 86 -21.14 -40.14 -1.90
N CYS A 87 -20.05 -40.77 -1.48
CA CYS A 87 -19.68 -42.13 -1.89
C CYS A 87 -19.73 -43.04 -0.67
N ASP A 88 -20.51 -44.11 -0.72
CA ASP A 88 -20.60 -45.10 0.37
C ASP A 88 -20.94 -44.46 1.73
N ASP A 89 -21.89 -43.51 1.74
CA ASP A 89 -22.29 -42.68 2.89
C ASP A 89 -21.20 -41.75 3.46
N VAL A 90 -20.05 -41.62 2.78
CA VAL A 90 -18.95 -40.72 3.14
C VAL A 90 -18.96 -39.50 2.20
N PRO A 91 -18.95 -38.27 2.74
CA PRO A 91 -18.87 -37.07 1.91
C PRO A 91 -17.44 -36.88 1.40
N PHE A 92 -17.34 -36.54 0.12
CA PHE A 92 -16.14 -36.09 -0.56
C PHE A 92 -16.42 -34.76 -1.26
N VAL A 93 -15.35 -34.03 -1.55
CA VAL A 93 -15.35 -32.80 -2.34
C VAL A 93 -14.61 -33.06 -3.64
N ARG A 94 -15.30 -32.80 -4.75
CA ARG A 94 -14.67 -32.73 -6.07
C ARG A 94 -13.99 -31.38 -6.20
N LEU A 95 -12.71 -31.39 -6.56
CA LEU A 95 -11.96 -30.15 -6.79
C LEU A 95 -12.45 -29.47 -8.07
N SER A 96 -12.44 -28.14 -8.07
CA SER A 96 -12.71 -27.32 -9.26
C SER A 96 -11.61 -27.55 -10.29
N GLY A 97 -11.99 -27.87 -11.54
CA GLY A 97 -11.04 -28.03 -12.66
C GLY A 97 -10.22 -26.77 -12.99
N GLN A 98 -10.50 -25.65 -12.32
CA GLN A 98 -9.70 -24.43 -12.39
C GLN A 98 -8.51 -24.42 -11.42
N VAL A 99 -8.42 -25.39 -10.50
CA VAL A 99 -7.32 -25.58 -9.54
C VAL A 99 -6.35 -26.61 -10.12
N ALA A 100 -5.06 -26.29 -10.16
CA ALA A 100 -4.08 -27.22 -10.70
C ALA A 100 -3.72 -28.28 -9.65
N VAL A 101 -4.03 -29.53 -9.96
CA VAL A 101 -3.75 -30.70 -9.13
C VAL A 101 -2.60 -31.48 -9.76
N THR A 102 -1.64 -31.93 -8.96
CA THR A 102 -0.52 -32.77 -9.42
C THR A 102 -0.35 -33.95 -8.48
N PHE A 103 -0.24 -35.15 -9.05
CA PHE A 103 0.02 -36.36 -8.29
C PHE A 103 1.49 -36.77 -8.43
N ASP A 104 2.23 -36.75 -7.31
CA ASP A 104 3.61 -37.24 -7.19
C ASP A 104 3.55 -38.70 -6.70
N GLN A 105 3.44 -39.63 -7.66
CA GLN A 105 3.29 -41.06 -7.39
C GLN A 105 4.46 -41.65 -6.57
N PRO A 106 5.74 -41.36 -6.85
CA PRO A 106 6.86 -41.84 -6.04
C PRO A 106 6.75 -41.46 -4.56
N ARG A 107 6.19 -40.28 -4.26
CA ARG A 107 6.02 -39.81 -2.88
C ARG A 107 4.62 -40.06 -2.31
N GLN A 108 3.70 -40.62 -3.09
CA GLN A 108 2.29 -40.77 -2.73
C GLN A 108 1.67 -39.44 -2.26
N ARG A 109 1.95 -38.35 -3.00
CA ARG A 109 1.54 -36.99 -2.65
C ARG A 109 0.58 -36.37 -3.66
N LEU A 110 -0.48 -35.74 -3.18
CA LEU A 110 -1.38 -34.91 -3.97
C LEU A 110 -1.09 -33.44 -3.69
N LEU A 111 -0.63 -32.72 -4.70
CA LEU A 111 -0.31 -31.29 -4.62
C LEU A 111 -1.44 -30.48 -5.25
N ILE A 112 -2.06 -29.62 -4.45
CA ILE A 112 -3.13 -28.70 -4.87
C ILE A 112 -2.54 -27.28 -4.90
N ARG A 113 -2.33 -26.74 -6.11
CA ARG A 113 -1.77 -25.41 -6.29
C ARG A 113 -2.85 -24.34 -6.13
N PRO A 114 -2.63 -23.31 -5.29
CA PRO A 114 -3.62 -22.31 -4.99
C PRO A 114 -3.90 -21.42 -6.21
N ARG A 115 -5.17 -21.03 -6.37
CA ARG A 115 -5.65 -20.07 -7.37
C ARG A 115 -6.28 -18.90 -6.62
N LEU A 116 -5.51 -17.83 -6.47
CA LEU A 116 -5.86 -16.71 -5.58
C LEU A 116 -7.13 -15.97 -6.00
N ASP A 117 -7.41 -15.95 -7.30
CA ASP A 117 -8.62 -15.37 -7.92
C ASP A 117 -9.92 -16.10 -7.56
N ARG A 118 -9.83 -17.31 -6.99
CA ARG A 118 -10.98 -18.12 -6.55
C ARG A 118 -11.27 -17.99 -5.06
N LEU A 119 -10.40 -17.28 -4.34
CA LEU A 119 -10.52 -17.04 -2.91
C LEU A 119 -11.08 -15.64 -2.68
N GLN A 120 -11.77 -15.41 -1.55
CA GLN A 120 -12.42 -14.11 -1.30
C GLN A 120 -11.43 -12.95 -1.19
N GLY A 121 -10.17 -13.22 -0.83
CA GLY A 121 -9.18 -12.17 -0.55
C GLY A 121 -9.59 -11.31 0.63
N ASP A 122 -8.80 -10.27 0.89
CA ASP A 122 -9.05 -9.32 1.97
C ASP A 122 -8.68 -7.89 1.53
N THR A 123 -9.20 -6.90 2.23
CA THR A 123 -8.77 -5.50 2.06
C THR A 123 -8.39 -4.93 3.42
N LEU A 124 -7.23 -4.28 3.47
CA LEU A 124 -6.71 -3.57 4.63
C LEU A 124 -6.53 -2.10 4.25
N ASN A 125 -7.36 -1.26 4.83
CA ASN A 125 -7.29 0.18 4.66
C ASN A 125 -6.29 0.77 5.66
N LEU A 126 -5.29 1.50 5.16
CA LEU A 126 -4.25 2.15 5.95
C LEU A 126 -4.45 3.67 6.10
N ALA A 127 -5.59 4.20 5.65
CA ALA A 127 -5.97 5.58 5.86
C ALA A 127 -5.95 5.91 7.36
N GLY A 128 -5.31 7.01 7.72
CA GLY A 128 -5.20 7.43 9.12
C GLY A 128 -4.22 6.61 9.96
N ALA A 129 -3.53 5.61 9.38
CA ALA A 129 -2.42 4.91 10.05
C ALA A 129 -1.14 5.77 10.13
N ALA A 130 -1.30 7.10 10.13
CA ALA A 130 -0.25 8.08 10.00
C ALA A 130 0.91 7.86 10.98
N ALA A 131 2.12 8.18 10.50
CA ALA A 131 3.29 8.40 11.33
C ALA A 131 2.87 9.26 12.54
N VAL A 132 3.20 8.79 13.75
CA VAL A 132 2.89 9.47 15.02
C VAL A 132 3.14 10.95 14.86
N VAL A 133 2.09 11.73 15.19
CA VAL A 133 2.23 13.14 15.57
C VAL A 133 3.48 13.23 16.41
N PRO A 134 4.55 13.94 15.99
CA PRO A 134 5.78 13.99 16.76
C PRO A 134 5.40 14.32 18.19
N ALA A 135 5.65 13.38 19.11
CA ALA A 135 5.39 13.60 20.53
C ALA A 135 6.07 14.94 20.85
N GLY A 136 5.28 15.91 21.33
CA GLY A 136 5.70 17.31 21.44
C GLY A 136 7.15 17.38 21.87
N GLY A 137 8.02 17.90 20.99
CA GLY A 137 9.46 17.76 21.12
C GLY A 137 9.93 18.21 22.49
N GLN A 138 10.98 17.55 23.01
CA GLN A 138 11.62 18.03 24.24
C GLN A 138 11.95 19.51 24.08
N PRO A 139 11.75 20.32 25.13
CA PRO A 139 12.03 21.74 25.05
C PRO A 139 13.52 21.93 24.72
N VAL A 140 13.79 22.65 23.64
CA VAL A 140 15.14 22.97 23.19
C VAL A 140 15.30 24.48 23.11
N TRP A 141 16.51 24.95 23.38
CA TRP A 141 16.88 26.34 23.22
C TRP A 141 18.29 26.43 22.65
N GLY A 142 18.59 27.52 21.99
CA GLY A 142 19.87 27.73 21.32
C GLY A 142 20.12 29.20 21.06
N VAL A 143 21.39 29.51 20.82
CA VAL A 143 21.83 30.84 20.40
C VAL A 143 22.33 30.73 18.97
N GLU A 144 21.80 31.59 18.10
CA GLU A 144 22.31 31.78 16.76
C GLU A 144 23.04 33.12 16.67
N TYR A 145 24.16 33.13 15.96
CA TYR A 145 24.87 34.34 15.64
C TYR A 145 25.53 34.19 14.27
N GLY A 146 25.71 35.31 13.59
CA GLY A 146 26.25 35.36 12.25
C GLY A 146 26.83 36.74 11.96
N ALA A 147 27.75 36.78 11.02
CA ALA A 147 28.32 38.02 10.52
C ALA A 147 28.59 37.90 9.02
N ASP A 148 28.14 38.90 8.25
CA ASP A 148 28.53 39.12 6.86
C ASP A 148 29.27 40.45 6.77
N VAL A 149 30.41 40.47 6.08
CA VAL A 149 31.26 41.65 5.97
C VAL A 149 31.70 41.82 4.53
N GLN A 150 31.34 42.96 3.95
CA GLN A 150 31.70 43.33 2.59
C GLN A 150 32.57 44.58 2.58
N ALA A 151 33.76 44.47 1.99
CA ALA A 151 34.68 45.58 1.80
C ALA A 151 35.03 45.71 0.32
N THR A 152 34.81 46.89 -0.26
CA THR A 152 35.21 47.20 -1.64
C THR A 152 36.36 48.19 -1.60
N TYR A 153 37.42 47.93 -2.35
CA TYR A 153 38.62 48.77 -2.39
C TYR A 153 38.72 49.50 -3.72
N ALA A 154 39.06 50.80 -3.69
CA ALA A 154 39.47 51.50 -4.89
C ALA A 154 40.87 51.07 -5.30
N LEU A 155 41.13 50.90 -6.60
CA LEU A 155 42.42 50.42 -7.11
C LEU A 155 43.60 51.30 -6.67
N ILE A 156 43.42 52.63 -6.53
CA ILE A 156 44.45 53.58 -6.10
C ILE A 156 43.78 54.83 -5.47
N PRO A 157 44.26 55.38 -4.33
CA PRO A 157 45.36 54.90 -3.49
C PRO A 157 44.88 53.92 -2.40
N ALA A 158 45.74 52.97 -2.06
CA ALA A 158 45.47 51.91 -1.08
C ALA A 158 45.58 52.42 0.36
N GLY A 159 44.55 52.17 1.18
CA GLY A 159 44.61 52.45 2.63
C GLY A 159 43.33 52.06 3.37
N ALA A 160 42.17 52.54 2.92
CA ALA A 160 40.85 52.20 3.47
C ALA A 160 39.95 51.61 2.37
N PRO A 161 39.01 50.70 2.70
CA PRO A 161 37.99 50.30 1.76
C PRO A 161 37.17 51.53 1.33
N ALA A 162 36.91 51.66 0.03
CA ALA A 162 36.07 52.69 -0.55
C ALA A 162 34.63 52.59 -0.02
N THR A 163 34.16 51.37 0.23
CA THR A 163 32.91 51.09 0.94
C THR A 163 33.11 49.91 1.89
N PHE A 164 32.56 50.02 3.09
CA PHE A 164 32.57 48.97 4.10
C PHE A 164 31.15 48.79 4.63
N ALA A 165 30.60 47.59 4.45
CA ALA A 165 29.32 47.17 4.98
C ALA A 165 29.52 45.94 5.86
N ALA A 166 28.75 45.85 6.94
CA ALA A 166 28.77 44.70 7.82
C ALA A 166 27.38 44.45 8.40
N THR A 167 26.96 43.21 8.45
CA THR A 167 25.71 42.79 9.07
C THR A 167 26.03 41.71 10.10
N VAL A 168 25.60 41.91 11.35
CA VAL A 168 25.84 40.96 12.45
C VAL A 168 24.51 40.66 13.13
N ASN A 169 24.23 39.40 13.42
CA ASN A 169 23.08 39.03 14.24
C ASN A 169 23.48 38.24 15.49
N ALA A 170 22.62 38.34 16.50
CA ALA A 170 22.61 37.45 17.65
C ALA A 170 21.17 37.25 18.12
N ASP A 171 20.73 36.00 18.19
CA ASP A 171 19.37 35.60 18.55
C ASP A 171 19.39 34.46 19.55
N LEU A 172 18.55 34.56 20.57
CA LEU A 172 18.22 33.46 21.48
C LEU A 172 16.86 32.90 21.04
N GLY A 173 16.81 31.61 20.77
CA GLY A 173 15.58 30.94 20.34
C GLY A 173 15.32 29.66 21.12
N GLY A 174 14.08 29.19 21.03
CA GLY A 174 13.70 27.90 21.59
C GLY A 174 12.34 27.42 21.10
N SER A 175 12.06 26.15 21.37
CA SER A 175 10.78 25.52 21.10
C SER A 175 10.42 24.56 22.24
N GLY A 176 9.12 24.33 22.42
CA GLY A 176 8.58 23.41 23.41
C GLY A 176 7.10 23.19 23.19
N GLY A 177 6.70 21.92 23.02
CA GLY A 177 5.33 21.57 22.66
C GLY A 177 4.90 22.26 21.37
N ALA A 178 3.76 22.95 21.39
CA ALA A 178 3.23 23.70 20.24
C ALA A 178 3.90 25.08 20.04
N TRP A 179 4.76 25.52 20.96
CA TRP A 179 5.32 26.88 20.95
C TRP A 179 6.75 26.89 20.42
N SER A 180 7.09 27.95 19.69
CA SER A 180 8.46 28.28 19.33
C SER A 180 8.64 29.79 19.22
N GLY A 181 9.86 30.27 19.37
CA GLY A 181 10.14 31.69 19.21
C GLY A 181 11.62 32.02 19.31
N SER A 182 11.94 33.27 19.00
CA SER A 182 13.28 33.83 19.16
C SER A 182 13.22 35.33 19.45
N ALA A 183 14.28 35.84 20.07
CA ALA A 183 14.49 37.25 20.30
C ALA A 183 15.97 37.59 20.16
N GLY A 184 16.27 38.73 19.55
CA GLY A 184 17.63 39.10 19.21
C GLY A 184 17.74 40.50 18.63
N ALA A 185 18.84 40.75 17.95
CA ALA A 185 19.08 41.99 17.24
C ALA A 185 19.92 41.76 15.98
N LEU A 186 19.66 42.56 14.96
CA LEU A 186 20.49 42.73 13.80
C LEU A 186 21.23 44.06 13.91
N LEU A 187 22.54 44.05 13.70
CA LEU A 187 23.40 45.22 13.61
C LEU A 187 23.86 45.35 12.17
N GLU A 188 23.41 46.40 11.49
CA GLU A 188 23.80 46.70 10.13
C GLU A 188 24.73 47.92 10.13
N ARG A 189 25.81 47.86 9.37
CA ARG A 189 26.68 48.99 9.09
C ARG A 189 26.58 49.33 7.61
N SER A 190 26.14 50.55 7.34
CA SER A 190 26.19 51.17 6.02
C SER A 190 26.67 52.62 6.17
N ASP A 191 27.47 53.08 5.21
CA ASP A 191 27.95 54.46 5.11
C ASP A 191 28.60 55.00 6.41
N GLY A 192 29.32 54.13 7.11
CA GLY A 192 30.04 54.48 8.34
C GLY A 192 29.17 54.58 9.61
N SER A 193 27.85 54.37 9.50
CA SER A 193 26.92 54.37 10.63
C SER A 193 26.49 52.95 10.99
N TRP A 194 26.25 52.69 12.28
CA TRP A 194 25.65 51.45 12.75
C TRP A 194 24.16 51.67 13.02
N ARG A 195 23.33 50.75 12.55
CA ARG A 195 21.91 50.66 12.85
C ARG A 195 21.64 49.37 13.60
N ALA A 196 21.01 49.49 14.76
CA ALA A 196 20.52 48.35 15.51
C ALA A 196 19.03 48.16 15.26
N GLN A 197 18.63 46.93 14.93
CA GLN A 197 17.24 46.53 14.73
C GLN A 197 16.92 45.39 15.70
N PRO A 198 16.27 45.66 16.85
CA PRO A 198 15.81 44.61 17.74
C PRO A 198 14.72 43.82 17.02
N ARG A 199 14.74 42.50 17.19
CA ARG A 199 13.77 41.60 16.56
C ARG A 199 13.31 40.51 17.49
N ALA A 200 12.07 40.09 17.30
CA ALA A 200 11.49 38.99 18.06
C ALA A 200 10.38 38.33 17.25
N GLN A 201 10.18 37.05 17.47
CA GLN A 201 9.06 36.31 16.92
C GLN A 201 8.62 35.20 17.88
N VAL A 202 7.34 34.89 17.84
CA VAL A 202 6.74 33.76 18.55
C VAL A 202 5.72 33.11 17.63
N SER A 203 5.62 31.78 17.67
CA SER A 203 4.58 31.05 16.98
C SER A 203 4.02 29.92 17.84
N VAL A 204 2.76 29.59 17.58
CA VAL A 204 2.04 28.49 18.20
C VAL A 204 1.33 27.65 17.13
N GLY A 205 1.49 26.34 17.20
CA GLY A 205 0.67 25.38 16.46
C GLY A 205 -0.71 25.25 17.10
N VAL A 206 -1.75 25.69 16.41
CA VAL A 206 -3.15 25.55 16.85
C VAL A 206 -3.67 24.15 16.53
N THR A 207 -3.29 23.64 15.36
CA THR A 207 -3.51 22.27 14.89
C THR A 207 -2.26 21.79 14.14
N ASP A 208 -2.25 20.55 13.65
CA ASP A 208 -1.18 20.05 12.78
C ASP A 208 -1.06 20.82 11.45
N SER A 209 -2.16 21.46 11.06
CA SER A 209 -2.31 22.21 9.82
C SER A 209 -2.27 23.73 9.99
N VAL A 210 -2.48 24.27 11.20
CA VAL A 210 -2.64 25.71 11.43
C VAL A 210 -1.65 26.22 12.46
N ARG A 211 -0.93 27.29 12.12
CA ARG A 211 -0.04 28.02 13.03
C ARG A 211 -0.37 29.50 13.06
N VAL A 212 -0.18 30.09 14.23
CA VAL A 212 -0.30 31.53 14.42
C VAL A 212 1.04 32.05 14.92
N GLY A 213 1.53 33.12 14.30
CA GLY A 213 2.80 33.75 14.64
C GLY A 213 2.63 35.24 14.83
N ALA A 214 3.43 35.81 15.73
CA ALA A 214 3.60 37.25 15.85
C ALA A 214 5.08 37.57 15.69
N ALA A 215 5.38 38.69 15.03
CA ALA A 215 6.73 39.13 14.76
C ALA A 215 6.89 40.62 15.01
N TRP A 216 8.10 41.00 15.40
CA TRP A 216 8.57 42.36 15.53
C TRP A 216 9.91 42.48 14.80
N ASN A 217 9.95 43.24 13.70
CA ASN A 217 11.11 43.36 12.81
C ASN A 217 11.66 41.98 12.36
N ALA A 218 10.75 41.04 12.06
CA ALA A 218 11.07 39.67 11.67
C ALA A 218 10.00 39.15 10.71
N GLN A 219 10.26 38.04 10.02
CA GLN A 219 9.24 37.36 9.22
C GLN A 219 8.51 36.32 10.09
N PRO A 220 7.20 36.47 10.31
CA PRO A 220 6.44 35.54 11.15
C PRO A 220 6.34 34.17 10.49
N LEU A 221 6.35 33.11 11.31
CA LEU A 221 6.29 31.69 10.89
C LEU A 221 7.49 31.17 10.09
N GLU A 222 8.46 32.03 9.77
CA GLU A 222 9.78 31.58 9.32
C GLU A 222 10.61 31.14 10.52
N GLY A 223 11.66 30.34 10.28
CA GLY A 223 12.61 29.94 11.33
C GLY A 223 13.40 31.13 11.86
N SER A 224 14.60 30.87 12.37
CA SER A 224 15.48 31.97 12.78
C SER A 224 15.80 32.90 11.58
N PRO A 225 15.67 34.22 11.72
CA PRO A 225 15.84 35.16 10.62
C PRO A 225 17.30 35.32 10.14
N GLY A 226 18.29 34.80 10.87
CA GLY A 226 19.70 34.87 10.49
C GLY A 226 20.16 36.29 10.15
N LEU A 227 20.79 36.49 9.00
CA LEU A 227 21.25 37.81 8.56
C LEU A 227 20.19 38.63 7.81
N SER A 228 18.96 38.12 7.66
CA SER A 228 17.90 38.84 6.97
C SER A 228 17.35 40.00 7.83
N SER A 229 17.10 41.13 7.20
CA SER A 229 16.35 42.24 7.80
C SER A 229 14.89 42.19 7.34
N SER A 230 14.00 42.43 8.30
CA SER A 230 12.57 42.60 8.07
C SER A 230 12.10 43.76 8.92
N ASP A 231 11.23 44.59 8.39
CA ASP A 231 10.58 45.67 9.14
C ASP A 231 9.12 45.33 9.49
N PHE A 232 8.69 44.11 9.19
CA PHE A 232 7.34 43.65 9.49
C PHE A 232 7.12 43.57 11.01
N ARG A 233 5.98 44.10 11.46
CA ARG A 233 5.49 44.00 12.82
C ARG A 233 4.01 43.64 12.77
N GLY A 234 3.64 42.48 13.27
CA GLY A 234 2.26 42.05 13.15
C GLY A 234 2.06 40.59 13.48
N VAL A 235 0.92 40.07 13.01
CA VAL A 235 0.47 38.71 13.23
C VAL A 235 0.28 38.03 11.88
N THR A 236 0.61 36.74 11.82
CA THR A 236 0.36 35.88 10.66
C THR A 236 -0.33 34.61 11.11
N LEU A 237 -1.36 34.23 10.35
CA LEU A 237 -1.99 32.93 10.41
C LEU A 237 -1.55 32.14 9.18
N GLY A 238 -0.87 31.02 9.40
CA GLY A 238 -0.48 30.08 8.36
C GLY A 238 -1.34 28.83 8.45
N ALA A 239 -1.82 28.36 7.30
CA ALA A 239 -2.54 27.11 7.17
C ALA A 239 -1.91 26.26 6.05
N GLN A 240 -1.63 25.00 6.35
CA GLN A 240 -1.08 24.03 5.42
C GLN A 240 -1.83 22.70 5.55
N GLY A 241 -2.09 22.02 4.45
CA GLY A 241 -2.77 20.73 4.48
C GLY A 241 -2.66 19.99 3.16
N GLY A 242 -3.10 18.73 3.15
CA GLY A 242 -3.09 17.88 1.95
C GLY A 242 -1.69 17.42 1.51
N PHE A 243 -0.69 17.53 2.38
CA PHE A 243 0.68 17.02 2.14
C PHE A 243 0.83 15.53 2.41
N THR A 244 -0.23 14.83 2.79
CA THR A 244 -0.23 13.37 2.85
C THR A 244 -1.00 12.87 1.64
N LEU A 245 -0.27 12.24 0.74
CA LEU A 245 -0.83 11.48 -0.36
C LEU A 245 -1.26 10.10 0.13
N LEU A 246 -2.20 9.50 -0.58
CA LEU A 246 -2.63 8.12 -0.35
C LEU A 246 -2.25 7.32 -1.60
N ASP A 247 -1.29 6.41 -1.49
CA ASP A 247 -1.00 5.46 -2.57
C ASP A 247 -2.22 4.52 -2.70
N PRO A 248 -2.73 4.32 -3.92
CA PRO A 248 -4.07 3.78 -4.11
C PRO A 248 -4.17 2.30 -3.73
N GLU A 249 -3.17 1.48 -4.10
CA GLU A 249 -3.23 0.05 -3.85
C GLU A 249 -1.87 -0.65 -3.95
N ARG A 250 -1.58 -1.54 -2.99
CA ARG A 250 -0.58 -2.61 -3.12
C ARG A 250 -1.23 -3.96 -2.90
N ARG A 251 -0.72 -4.98 -3.60
CA ARG A 251 -1.28 -6.34 -3.57
C ARG A 251 -0.30 -7.31 -2.93
N VAL A 252 -0.84 -8.14 -2.05
CA VAL A 252 -0.09 -9.18 -1.34
C VAL A 252 -0.79 -10.51 -1.57
N ASP A 253 -0.12 -11.41 -2.28
CA ASP A 253 -0.66 -12.74 -2.59
C ASP A 253 -0.56 -13.63 -1.35
N LEU A 254 -1.69 -14.11 -0.82
CA LEU A 254 -1.78 -14.99 0.35
C LEU A 254 -2.25 -16.40 -0.09
N PRO A 255 -1.34 -17.36 -0.37
CA PRO A 255 -1.75 -18.71 -0.76
C PRO A 255 -2.43 -19.49 0.37
N LEU A 256 -2.17 -19.08 1.61
CA LEU A 256 -2.68 -19.66 2.85
C LEU A 256 -3.22 -18.54 3.73
N GLU A 257 -4.04 -18.92 4.71
CA GLU A 257 -4.39 -18.03 5.80
C GLU A 257 -3.12 -17.63 6.56
N ALA A 258 -2.98 -16.33 6.84
CA ALA A 258 -1.74 -15.77 7.36
C ALA A 258 -1.99 -14.64 8.37
N ASP A 259 -1.06 -14.50 9.32
CA ASP A 259 -0.96 -13.31 10.15
C ASP A 259 -0.09 -12.28 9.40
N VAL A 260 -0.69 -11.14 9.07
CA VAL A 260 -0.07 -10.07 8.27
C VAL A 260 0.21 -8.87 9.16
N ARG A 261 1.46 -8.39 9.13
CA ARG A 261 1.89 -7.13 9.75
C ARG A 261 2.39 -6.19 8.68
N VAL A 262 1.93 -4.95 8.72
CA VAL A 262 2.33 -3.90 7.79
C VAL A 262 3.11 -2.86 8.55
N TYR A 263 4.27 -2.50 8.01
CA TYR A 263 5.16 -1.48 8.55
C TYR A 263 5.36 -0.36 7.51
N LEU A 264 5.34 0.88 7.98
CA LEU A 264 5.77 2.06 7.22
C LEU A 264 7.04 2.61 7.87
N ASP A 265 8.14 2.66 7.12
CA ASP A 265 9.47 3.08 7.60
C ASP A 265 9.90 2.35 8.88
N GLY A 266 9.71 1.02 8.89
CA GLY A 266 10.08 0.15 10.01
C GLY A 266 9.13 0.18 11.21
N ARG A 267 8.04 0.95 11.14
CA ARG A 267 7.03 1.03 12.19
C ARG A 267 5.76 0.28 11.83
N GLU A 268 5.30 -0.58 12.73
CA GLU A 268 4.01 -1.28 12.56
C GLU A 268 2.84 -0.29 12.55
N VAL A 269 2.04 -0.35 11.49
CA VAL A 269 0.84 0.47 11.27
C VAL A 269 -0.45 -0.35 11.29
N ALA A 270 -0.35 -1.65 11.02
CA ALA A 270 -1.47 -2.57 11.08
C ALA A 270 -0.99 -4.01 11.31
N ALA A 271 -1.79 -4.77 12.04
CA ALA A 271 -1.63 -6.22 12.19
C ALA A 271 -3.01 -6.87 12.09
N ARG A 272 -3.15 -7.89 11.24
CA ARG A 272 -4.41 -8.59 11.04
C ARG A 272 -4.19 -10.02 10.55
N ARG A 273 -5.03 -10.93 11.01
CA ARG A 273 -5.18 -12.25 10.40
C ARG A 273 -6.03 -12.16 9.14
N ALA A 274 -5.47 -12.57 8.01
CA ALA A 274 -6.09 -12.49 6.69
C ALA A 274 -6.30 -13.88 6.10
N GLY A 275 -7.42 -14.05 5.39
CA GLY A 275 -7.71 -15.27 4.66
C GLY A 275 -6.79 -15.45 3.45
N PRO A 276 -6.72 -16.67 2.88
CA PRO A 276 -6.04 -16.88 1.63
C PRO A 276 -6.75 -16.08 0.50
N GLY A 277 -5.98 -15.64 -0.50
CA GLY A 277 -6.43 -14.85 -1.64
C GLY A 277 -5.49 -13.67 -1.88
N VAL A 278 -5.97 -12.63 -2.57
CA VAL A 278 -5.22 -11.38 -2.73
C VAL A 278 -5.61 -10.43 -1.60
N LEU A 279 -4.65 -10.06 -0.76
CA LEU A 279 -4.80 -8.97 0.20
C LEU A 279 -4.48 -7.65 -0.49
N ARG A 280 -5.46 -6.73 -0.49
CA ARG A 280 -5.31 -5.38 -1.03
C ARG A 280 -5.02 -4.41 0.11
N LEU A 281 -3.85 -3.79 0.08
CA LEU A 281 -3.50 -2.66 0.94
C LEU A 281 -3.94 -1.39 0.23
N VAL A 282 -4.87 -0.65 0.80
CA VAL A 282 -5.43 0.57 0.18
C VAL A 282 -5.19 1.78 1.07
N ASP A 283 -5.20 2.96 0.45
CA ASP A 283 -5.03 4.26 1.11
C ASP A 283 -3.74 4.33 1.96
N ILE A 284 -2.60 3.93 1.37
CA ILE A 284 -1.33 3.89 2.09
C ILE A 284 -0.80 5.33 2.28
N PRO A 285 -0.63 5.81 3.51
CA PRO A 285 -0.22 7.19 3.74
C PRO A 285 1.22 7.44 3.31
N HIS A 286 1.40 8.48 2.49
CA HIS A 286 2.67 8.89 1.91
C HIS A 286 2.89 10.40 2.15
N PRO A 287 3.77 10.80 3.09
CA PRO A 287 4.13 12.19 3.28
C PRO A 287 4.81 12.76 2.03
N ALA A 288 4.42 13.97 1.64
CA ALA A 288 5.00 14.69 0.53
C ALA A 288 6.51 14.93 0.76
N GLY A 289 7.30 14.76 -0.29
CA GLY A 289 8.72 15.12 -0.30
C GLY A 289 9.67 14.11 0.35
N ALA A 290 9.18 12.95 0.84
CA ALA A 290 10.04 11.86 1.31
C ALA A 290 9.61 10.50 0.74
N PRO A 291 10.56 9.60 0.43
CA PRO A 291 10.22 8.22 0.13
C PRO A 291 9.67 7.51 1.38
N VAL A 292 8.75 6.56 1.19
CA VAL A 292 8.26 5.68 2.26
C VAL A 292 8.55 4.24 1.92
N THR A 293 9.11 3.51 2.87
CA THR A 293 9.27 2.06 2.78
C THR A 293 8.04 1.38 3.35
N VAL A 294 7.31 0.65 2.51
CA VAL A 294 6.21 -0.22 2.90
C VAL A 294 6.75 -1.64 3.01
N GLN A 295 6.75 -2.18 4.22
CA GLN A 295 7.15 -3.56 4.47
C GLN A 295 5.95 -4.36 4.95
N VAL A 296 5.72 -5.53 4.37
CA VAL A 296 4.66 -6.45 4.76
C VAL A 296 5.28 -7.77 5.15
N GLU A 297 5.15 -8.10 6.42
CA GLU A 297 5.54 -9.39 6.97
C GLU A 297 4.31 -10.29 6.98
N VAL A 298 4.43 -11.44 6.31
CA VAL A 298 3.38 -12.45 6.24
C VAL A 298 3.90 -13.70 6.92
N THR A 299 3.20 -14.12 7.97
CA THR A 299 3.49 -15.36 8.71
C THR A 299 2.36 -16.36 8.46
N ASP A 300 2.69 -17.48 7.83
CA ASP A 300 1.77 -18.59 7.60
C ASP A 300 2.43 -19.93 7.97
N GLU A 301 1.75 -21.04 7.68
CA GLU A 301 2.25 -22.39 7.99
C GLU A 301 3.49 -22.80 7.20
N SER A 302 3.77 -22.13 6.08
CA SER A 302 4.99 -22.33 5.30
C SER A 302 6.18 -21.53 5.85
N GLY A 303 5.93 -20.56 6.74
CA GLY A 303 6.94 -19.78 7.42
C GLY A 303 6.67 -18.27 7.34
N VAL A 304 7.74 -17.50 7.46
CA VAL A 304 7.70 -16.03 7.39
C VAL A 304 8.27 -15.58 6.04
N ARG A 305 7.57 -14.65 5.40
CA ARG A 305 8.05 -13.94 4.20
C ARG A 305 7.84 -12.45 4.34
N VAL A 306 8.75 -11.68 3.76
CA VAL A 306 8.72 -10.21 3.78
C VAL A 306 8.63 -9.71 2.36
N GLN A 307 7.69 -8.81 2.11
CA GLN A 307 7.59 -8.03 0.87
C GLN A 307 7.86 -6.57 1.19
N GLU A 308 8.62 -5.92 0.33
CA GLU A 308 9.04 -4.53 0.53
C GLU A 308 8.83 -3.73 -0.76
N TRP A 309 8.28 -2.53 -0.62
CA TRP A 309 8.16 -1.54 -1.69
C TRP A 309 8.64 -0.19 -1.19
N VAL A 310 9.32 0.55 -2.06
CA VAL A 310 9.63 1.97 -1.83
C VAL A 310 8.64 2.79 -2.64
N LEU A 311 7.91 3.67 -1.95
CA LEU A 311 7.03 4.66 -2.55
C LEU A 311 7.83 5.94 -2.77
N GLU A 312 8.10 6.28 -4.03
CA GLU A 312 8.87 7.47 -4.41
C GLU A 312 8.06 8.75 -4.20
N PRO A 313 8.65 9.82 -3.63
CA PRO A 313 7.92 11.06 -3.37
C PRO A 313 7.34 11.63 -4.66
N ASP A 314 6.16 12.22 -4.55
CA ASP A 314 5.59 13.03 -5.64
C ASP A 314 6.57 14.17 -5.97
N PRO A 315 7.02 14.31 -7.23
CA PRO A 315 7.91 15.41 -7.62
C PRO A 315 7.23 16.78 -7.50
N ASP A 316 5.90 16.84 -7.43
CA ASP A 316 5.18 18.11 -7.28
C ASP A 316 5.37 18.65 -5.84
N PRO A 317 5.93 19.87 -5.68
CA PRO A 317 6.16 20.46 -4.36
C PRO A 317 4.86 20.78 -3.61
N LEU A 318 3.73 20.76 -4.31
CA LEU A 318 2.40 20.98 -3.78
C LEU A 318 1.46 19.94 -4.40
N PRO A 319 1.31 18.76 -3.75
CA PRO A 319 0.48 17.69 -4.28
C PRO A 319 -0.96 18.11 -4.55
N ARG A 320 -1.69 17.36 -5.37
CA ARG A 320 -3.10 17.65 -5.65
C ARG A 320 -3.93 17.64 -4.36
N GLY A 321 -4.65 18.74 -4.12
CA GLY A 321 -5.43 18.92 -2.89
C GLY A 321 -4.62 19.44 -1.71
N ALA A 322 -3.29 19.56 -1.85
CA ALA A 322 -2.47 20.30 -0.92
C ALA A 322 -2.74 21.80 -1.04
N TYR A 323 -2.55 22.51 0.06
CA TYR A 323 -2.65 23.96 0.10
C TYR A 323 -1.62 24.54 1.07
N LEU A 324 -1.12 25.72 0.72
CA LEU A 324 -0.42 26.63 1.60
C LEU A 324 -1.16 27.95 1.54
N ALA A 325 -1.59 28.45 2.69
CA ALA A 325 -2.23 29.73 2.83
C ALA A 325 -1.57 30.48 3.99
N ALA A 326 -1.34 31.77 3.81
CA ALA A 326 -0.92 32.65 4.87
C ALA A 326 -1.76 33.93 4.77
N VAL A 327 -2.18 34.42 5.92
CA VAL A 327 -2.79 35.75 6.06
C VAL A 327 -1.98 36.49 7.08
N ARG A 328 -1.50 37.68 6.74
CA ARG A 328 -0.75 38.55 7.65
C ARG A 328 -1.43 39.88 7.80
N ALA A 329 -1.32 40.45 9.00
CA ALA A 329 -1.82 41.78 9.32
C ALA A 329 -0.80 42.49 10.20
N GLY A 330 -0.35 43.66 9.79
CA GLY A 330 0.73 44.34 10.48
C GLY A 330 1.16 45.64 9.82
N ALA A 331 2.26 46.19 10.33
CA ALA A 331 2.96 47.31 9.74
C ALA A 331 4.24 46.84 9.06
N SER A 332 4.49 47.31 7.84
CA SER A 332 5.77 47.18 7.13
C SER A 332 6.08 48.52 6.46
N ARG A 333 7.35 48.94 6.46
CA ARG A 333 7.81 50.23 5.93
C ARG A 333 7.01 51.45 6.43
N GLY A 334 6.47 51.37 7.64
CA GLY A 334 5.64 52.41 8.25
C GLY A 334 4.19 52.48 7.75
N ALA A 335 3.76 51.57 6.89
CA ALA A 335 2.38 51.45 6.43
C ALA A 335 1.69 50.23 7.06
N TRP A 336 0.42 50.39 7.44
CA TRP A 336 -0.41 49.27 7.87
C TRP A 336 -1.00 48.56 6.65
N GLY A 337 -1.00 47.23 6.68
CA GLY A 337 -1.55 46.39 5.63
C GLY A 337 -2.03 45.04 6.15
N ALA A 338 -2.82 44.39 5.32
CA ALA A 338 -3.20 42.99 5.46
C ALA A 338 -3.22 42.35 4.07
N ASP A 339 -2.67 41.14 3.97
CA ASP A 339 -2.56 40.36 2.73
C ASP A 339 -2.51 38.85 3.01
#